data_AF-A0A8W8NXX7-F1
#
_entry.id   AF-A0A8W8NXX7-F1
#
_cell.length_a   1.000
_cell.length_b   1.000
_cell.length_c   1.000
_cell.angle_alpha   90.00
_cell.angle_beta   90.00
_cell.angle_gamma   90.00
#
_symmetry.space_group_name_H-M   'P 1'
#
loop_
_entity.id
_entity.type
_entity.pdbx_description
1 polymer ?
#
loop_
_entity_poly.entity_id
_entity_poly.type
_entity_poly.pdbx_seq_one_letter_code
_entity_poly.pdbx_strand_id
1 'polypeptide(L)'
;MLRCKYFVEQTLLQESMCFSGACYAQTYYTRTGRLSVSKIEELPDDNWEDDITVNLTAPFMVIKQLLGSMKEKVIVPFIKEKEESTGLSAEKYKDAARLAHPTKQFTEVDQITDLVLFLCSPAGKTMTGTAIPMDGGITVS
;
A
#
# COMPACT_ATOMS: atom_id res chain seq x y z
N MET A 1 -21.22 -4.88 -4.50
CA MET A 1 -20.87 -3.49 -4.11
C MET A 1 -21.45 -3.04 -2.75
N LEU A 2 -22.71 -3.32 -2.41
CA LEU A 2 -23.27 -2.98 -1.08
C LEU A 2 -22.60 -3.74 0.09
N ARG A 3 -22.13 -4.98 -0.11
CA ARG A 3 -21.47 -5.80 0.91
C ARG A 3 -20.14 -5.21 1.41
N CYS A 4 -19.32 -4.62 0.51
CA CYS A 4 -18.09 -3.90 0.90
C CYS A 4 -18.38 -2.64 1.70
N LYS A 5 -19.42 -1.87 1.33
CA LYS A 5 -19.82 -0.68 2.08
C LYS A 5 -20.20 -1.04 3.52
N TYR A 6 -20.99 -2.09 3.70
CA TYR A 6 -21.37 -2.59 5.03
C TYR A 6 -20.18 -3.11 5.83
N PHE A 7 -19.24 -3.85 5.22
CA PHE A 7 -18.06 -4.34 5.92
C PHE A 7 -17.15 -3.19 6.38
N VAL A 8 -16.93 -2.19 5.52
CA VAL A 8 -16.14 -0.99 5.86
C VAL A 8 -16.86 -0.10 6.90
N GLU A 9 -18.16 0.14 6.76
CA GLU A 9 -18.93 0.96 7.72
C GLU A 9 -19.10 0.27 9.09
N GLN A 10 -19.30 -1.05 9.14
CA GLN A 10 -19.43 -1.78 10.41
C GLN A 10 -18.10 -1.87 11.17
N THR A 11 -16.97 -2.01 10.46
CA THR A 11 -15.63 -1.93 11.08
C THR A 11 -15.31 -0.51 11.56
N LEU A 12 -15.77 0.54 10.84
CA LEU A 12 -15.53 1.93 11.23
C LEU A 12 -16.41 2.42 12.41
N LEU A 13 -17.62 1.86 12.59
CA LEU A 13 -18.57 2.32 13.63
C LEU A 13 -18.33 1.72 15.02
N GLN A 14 -17.57 0.62 15.16
CA GLN A 14 -17.33 -0.01 16.46
C GLN A 14 -16.16 0.57 17.26
N GLU A 15 -15.35 1.47 16.69
CA GLU A 15 -14.13 1.99 17.34
C GLU A 15 -14.12 3.51 17.59
N SER A 16 -15.30 4.16 17.65
CA SER A 16 -15.39 5.57 18.07
C SER A 16 -15.26 5.81 19.58
N MET A 17 -14.78 4.83 20.36
CA MET A 17 -14.45 5.02 21.77
C MET A 17 -12.98 5.38 21.95
N CYS A 18 -12.74 6.69 21.94
CA CYS A 18 -11.49 7.34 22.35
C CYS A 18 -11.12 6.90 23.79
N PHE A 19 -10.07 6.10 23.93
CA PHE A 19 -9.37 5.92 25.20
C PHE A 19 -7.96 6.50 25.09
N SER A 20 -7.70 7.51 25.93
CA SER A 20 -6.40 8.08 26.27
C SER A 20 -5.52 8.62 25.14
N GLY A 21 -5.86 9.80 24.60
CA GLY A 21 -4.94 10.94 24.44
C GLY A 21 -3.65 10.80 23.63
N ALA A 22 -3.37 9.67 22.98
CA ALA A 22 -2.23 9.49 22.09
C ALA A 22 -2.76 9.10 20.71
N CYS A 23 -2.55 9.98 19.73
CA CYS A 23 -2.85 9.71 18.33
C CYS A 23 -1.74 8.79 17.78
N TYR A 24 -1.70 7.55 18.25
CA TYR A 24 -1.05 6.50 17.49
C TYR A 24 -1.93 6.31 16.26
N ALA A 25 -1.34 6.48 15.08
CA ALA A 25 -1.89 5.89 13.87
C ALA A 25 -1.94 4.38 14.13
N GLN A 26 -3.02 3.92 14.74
CA GLN A 26 -3.28 2.53 15.01
C GLN A 26 -3.29 1.88 13.64
N THR A 27 -2.20 1.20 13.35
CA THR A 27 -1.91 0.45 12.14
C THR A 27 -3.17 -0.29 11.72
N TYR A 28 -3.90 0.19 10.70
CA TYR A 28 -4.87 -0.62 9.97
C TYR A 28 -4.07 -1.65 9.19
N TYR A 29 -3.61 -2.65 9.94
CA TYR A 29 -2.94 -3.83 9.45
C TYR A 29 -4.06 -4.66 8.81
N THR A 30 -4.07 -4.77 7.47
CA THR A 30 -4.89 -5.77 6.76
C THR A 30 -4.36 -7.15 7.14
N ARG A 31 -4.82 -7.68 8.29
CA ARG A 31 -4.10 -8.70 9.07
C ARG A 31 -4.15 -10.12 8.56
N THR A 32 -4.93 -10.40 7.55
CA THR A 32 -4.99 -11.74 6.99
C THR A 32 -5.27 -11.61 5.51
N GLY A 33 -4.25 -11.84 4.69
CA GLY A 33 -4.52 -12.19 3.31
C GLY A 33 -5.32 -13.48 3.29
N ARG A 34 -6.40 -13.53 2.50
CA ARG A 34 -7.17 -14.75 2.30
C ARG A 34 -6.55 -15.53 1.13
N LEU A 35 -6.34 -16.82 1.31
CA LEU A 35 -5.79 -17.68 0.26
C LEU A 35 -6.69 -18.90 0.09
N SER A 36 -7.35 -19.01 -1.05
CA SER A 36 -8.04 -20.23 -1.47
C SER A 36 -7.10 -21.10 -2.31
N VAL A 37 -6.98 -22.39 -1.98
CA VAL A 37 -6.11 -23.34 -2.69
C VAL A 37 -6.95 -24.49 -3.26
N SER A 38 -7.04 -24.57 -4.58
CA SER A 38 -7.67 -25.67 -5.34
C SER A 38 -7.10 -25.71 -6.76
N LYS A 39 -7.47 -26.72 -7.56
CA LYS A 39 -7.29 -26.60 -9.01
C LYS A 39 -8.14 -25.45 -9.53
N ILE A 40 -7.65 -24.75 -10.56
CA ILE A 40 -8.34 -23.57 -11.10
C ILE A 40 -9.74 -23.89 -11.63
N GLU A 41 -9.93 -25.08 -12.20
CA GLU A 41 -11.21 -25.57 -12.73
C GLU A 41 -12.22 -25.92 -11.64
N GLU A 42 -11.76 -26.08 -10.40
CA GLU A 42 -12.54 -26.52 -9.25
C GLU A 42 -12.71 -25.41 -8.20
N LEU A 43 -12.13 -24.22 -8.42
CA LEU A 43 -12.23 -23.09 -7.49
C LEU A 43 -13.65 -22.49 -7.58
N PRO A 44 -14.41 -22.44 -6.46
CA PRO A 44 -15.70 -21.76 -6.46
C PRO A 44 -15.55 -20.27 -6.75
N ASP A 45 -16.44 -19.69 -7.56
CA ASP A 45 -16.40 -18.26 -7.91
C ASP A 45 -16.46 -17.35 -6.68
N ASP A 46 -17.24 -17.73 -5.66
CA ASP A 46 -17.35 -16.97 -4.41
C ASP A 46 -16.01 -16.87 -3.67
N ASN A 47 -15.15 -17.88 -3.78
CA ASN A 47 -13.81 -17.86 -3.17
C ASN A 47 -12.89 -16.86 -3.88
N TRP A 48 -12.98 -16.78 -5.22
CA TRP A 48 -12.23 -15.82 -6.00
C TRP A 48 -12.63 -14.37 -5.65
N GLU A 49 -13.94 -14.09 -5.62
CA GLU A 49 -14.46 -12.76 -5.29
C GLU A 49 -14.05 -12.30 -3.88
N ASP A 50 -14.06 -13.21 -2.91
CA ASP A 50 -13.63 -12.90 -1.55
C ASP A 50 -12.11 -12.66 -1.45
N ASP A 51 -11.29 -13.46 -2.14
CA ASP A 51 -9.84 -13.30 -2.14
C ASP A 51 -9.44 -11.95 -2.77
N ILE A 52 -10.08 -11.55 -3.88
CA ILE A 52 -9.88 -10.22 -4.50
C ILE A 52 -10.38 -9.10 -3.58
N THR A 53 -11.50 -9.30 -2.90
CA THR A 53 -12.05 -8.31 -1.98
C THR A 53 -11.10 -8.03 -0.82
N VAL A 54 -10.58 -9.08 -0.17
CA VAL A 54 -9.72 -8.97 1.02
C VAL A 54 -8.31 -8.51 0.66
N ASN A 55 -7.71 -9.09 -0.38
CA ASN A 55 -6.30 -8.87 -0.67
C ASN A 55 -6.02 -7.64 -1.53
N LEU A 56 -7.00 -7.15 -2.30
CA LEU A 56 -6.80 -6.07 -3.25
C LEU A 56 -7.74 -4.89 -3.01
N THR A 57 -9.05 -5.15 -3.02
CA THR A 57 -10.05 -4.08 -2.98
C THR A 57 -10.09 -3.35 -1.65
N ALA A 58 -10.09 -4.08 -0.52
CA ALA A 58 -10.11 -3.48 0.81
C ALA A 58 -8.87 -2.60 1.10
N PRO A 59 -7.62 -3.06 0.86
CA PRO A 59 -6.44 -2.21 0.99
C PRO A 59 -6.52 -0.94 0.13
N PHE A 60 -6.95 -1.06 -1.14
CA PHE A 60 -7.12 0.10 -2.02
C PHE A 60 -8.12 1.11 -1.47
N MET A 61 -9.29 0.65 -0.99
CA MET A 61 -10.33 1.53 -0.45
C MET A 61 -9.86 2.24 0.82
N VAL A 62 -9.18 1.54 1.72
CA VAL A 62 -8.58 2.12 2.93
C VAL A 62 -7.56 3.20 2.56
N ILE A 63 -6.64 2.90 1.66
CA ILE A 63 -5.65 3.87 1.18
C ILE A 63 -6.36 5.07 0.55
N LYS A 64 -7.30 4.85 -0.36
CA LYS A 64 -8.04 5.94 -1.03
C LYS A 64 -8.73 6.88 -0.03
N GLN A 65 -9.32 6.33 1.03
CA GLN A 65 -10.02 7.12 2.04
C GLN A 65 -9.05 7.86 2.98
N LEU A 66 -7.92 7.23 3.32
CA LEU A 66 -6.94 7.79 4.25
C LEU A 66 -5.89 8.67 3.58
N LEU A 67 -5.67 8.58 2.27
CA LEU A 67 -4.57 9.25 1.58
C LEU A 67 -4.62 10.78 1.76
N GLY A 68 -5.81 11.37 1.72
CA GLY A 68 -5.98 12.81 1.94
C GLY A 68 -5.55 13.23 3.34
N SER A 69 -6.05 12.56 4.38
CA SER A 69 -5.69 12.87 5.76
C SER A 69 -4.24 12.54 6.08
N MET A 70 -3.69 11.49 5.49
CA MET A 70 -2.28 11.09 5.64
C MET A 70 -1.32 12.14 5.05
N LYS A 71 -1.65 12.70 3.88
CA LYS A 71 -0.86 13.80 3.29
C LYS A 71 -0.75 14.97 4.25
N GLU A 72 -1.89 15.45 4.75
CA GLU A 72 -1.96 16.64 5.60
C GLU A 72 -1.41 16.41 7.01
N LYS A 73 -1.70 15.25 7.61
CA LYS A 73 -1.40 14.99 9.02
C LYS A 73 -0.08 14.25 9.26
N VAL A 74 0.47 13.60 8.25
CA VAL A 74 1.68 12.77 8.39
C VAL A 74 2.77 13.24 7.44
N ILE A 75 2.51 13.28 6.13
CA ILE A 75 3.55 13.53 5.13
C ILE A 75 4.06 14.98 5.19
N VAL A 76 3.15 15.96 5.19
CA VAL A 76 3.54 17.38 5.24
C VAL A 76 4.29 17.73 6.54
N PRO A 77 3.83 17.33 7.73
CA PRO A 77 4.58 17.54 8.97
C PRO A 77 5.94 16.84 8.97
N PHE A 78 6.02 15.60 8.47
CA PHE A 78 7.28 14.87 8.37
C PHE A 78 8.31 15.58 7.49
N ILE A 79 7.88 16.13 6.33
CA ILE A 79 8.77 16.89 5.46
C ILE A 79 9.31 18.12 6.22
N LYS A 80 8.45 18.89 6.90
CA LYS A 80 8.87 20.05 7.69
C LYS A 80 9.86 19.69 8.79
N GLU A 81 9.58 18.61 9.53
CA GLU A 81 10.48 18.10 10.57
C GLU A 81 11.84 17.72 9.99
N LYS A 82 11.88 17.09 8.80
CA LYS A 82 13.13 16.79 8.10
C LYS A 82 13.86 18.04 7.63
N GLU A 83 13.16 19.04 7.12
CA GLU A 83 13.78 20.31 6.75
C GLU A 83 14.41 21.02 7.96
N GLU A 84 13.70 21.08 9.09
CA GLU A 84 14.17 21.69 10.33
C GLU A 84 15.37 20.93 10.93
N SER A 85 15.30 19.60 11.00
CA SER A 85 16.34 18.77 11.61
C SER A 85 17.60 18.64 10.76
N THR A 86 17.47 18.65 9.43
CA THR A 86 18.63 18.51 8.52
C THR A 86 19.16 19.85 8.02
N GLY A 87 18.38 20.93 8.14
CA GLY A 87 18.67 22.24 7.54
C GLY A 87 18.61 22.24 6.01
N LEU A 88 18.12 21.16 5.40
CA LEU A 88 18.00 21.01 3.95
C LEU A 88 16.57 21.36 3.53
N SER A 89 16.42 22.10 2.42
CA SER A 89 15.13 22.24 1.74
C SER A 89 14.62 20.88 1.25
N ALA A 90 13.31 20.72 1.10
CA ALA A 90 12.66 19.50 0.61
C ALA A 90 13.26 18.98 -0.70
N GLU A 91 13.63 19.86 -1.63
CA GLU A 91 14.26 19.46 -2.90
C GLU A 91 15.64 18.83 -2.69
N LYS A 92 16.50 19.46 -1.88
CA LYS A 92 17.80 18.91 -1.48
C LYS A 92 17.65 17.61 -0.68
N TYR A 93 16.61 17.50 0.15
CA TYR A 93 16.31 16.28 0.89
C TYR A 93 15.90 15.14 -0.07
N LYS A 94 15.09 15.45 -1.09
CA LYS A 94 14.71 14.51 -2.15
C LYS A 94 15.94 14.04 -2.93
N ASP A 95 16.88 14.93 -3.25
CA ASP A 95 18.15 14.57 -3.88
C ASP A 95 19.03 13.69 -2.96
N ALA A 96 19.10 14.00 -1.67
CA ALA A 96 19.82 13.17 -0.71
C ALA A 96 19.18 11.77 -0.56
N ALA A 97 17.84 11.70 -0.51
CA ALA A 97 17.10 10.45 -0.48
C ALA A 97 17.30 9.62 -1.76
N ARG A 98 17.41 10.28 -2.92
CA ARG A 98 17.78 9.63 -4.18
C ARG A 98 19.16 8.99 -4.10
N LEU A 99 20.13 9.63 -3.45
CA LEU A 99 21.47 9.06 -3.25
C LEU A 99 21.49 7.84 -2.33
N ALA A 100 20.48 7.65 -1.47
CA ALA A 100 20.36 6.45 -0.64
C ALA A 100 20.00 5.20 -1.46
N HIS A 101 19.37 5.36 -2.64
CA HIS A 101 19.06 4.24 -3.52
C HIS A 101 20.35 3.78 -4.25
N PRO A 102 20.64 2.48 -4.38
CA PRO A 102 21.75 2.00 -5.20
C PRO A 102 21.72 2.51 -6.65
N THR A 103 20.53 2.52 -7.28
CA THR A 103 20.32 3.05 -8.64
C THR A 103 20.47 4.56 -8.75
N LYS A 104 20.51 5.27 -7.61
CA LYS A 104 20.48 6.75 -7.55
C LYS A 104 19.29 7.32 -8.31
N GLN A 105 18.15 6.63 -8.32
CA GLN A 105 16.94 7.02 -9.03
C GLN A 105 15.72 6.56 -8.22
N PHE A 106 14.65 7.36 -8.25
CA PHE A 106 13.35 6.91 -7.76
C PHE A 106 12.64 6.10 -8.85
N THR A 107 11.78 5.19 -8.43
CA THR A 107 10.89 4.49 -9.33
C THR A 107 9.79 5.44 -9.81
N GLU A 108 9.71 5.65 -11.11
CA GLU A 108 8.70 6.48 -11.73
C GLU A 108 7.37 5.72 -11.88
N VAL A 109 6.26 6.47 -11.98
CA VAL A 109 4.91 5.90 -12.10
C VAL A 109 4.79 5.01 -13.35
N ASP A 110 5.44 5.41 -14.45
CA ASP A 110 5.42 4.65 -15.70
C ASP A 110 6.10 3.28 -15.53
N GLN A 111 7.18 3.20 -14.75
CA GLN A 111 7.87 1.93 -14.49
C GLN A 111 7.00 0.97 -13.66
N ILE A 112 6.25 1.50 -12.69
CA ILE A 112 5.27 0.70 -11.92
C ILE A 112 4.18 0.19 -12.86
N THR A 113 3.70 1.05 -13.76
CA THR A 113 2.69 0.69 -14.76
C THR A 113 3.20 -0.39 -15.70
N ASP A 114 4.44 -0.28 -16.17
CA ASP A 114 5.09 -1.27 -17.04
C ASP A 114 5.24 -2.64 -16.34
N LEU A 115 5.59 -2.67 -15.04
CA LEU A 115 5.62 -3.93 -14.30
C LEU A 115 4.22 -4.55 -14.19
N VAL A 116 3.19 -3.75 -13.92
CA VAL A 116 1.81 -4.24 -13.86
C VAL A 116 1.38 -4.79 -15.22
N LEU A 117 1.67 -4.09 -16.32
CA LEU A 117 1.39 -4.55 -17.67
C LEU A 117 2.12 -5.86 -17.99
N PHE A 118 3.39 -5.98 -17.58
CA PHE A 118 4.15 -7.22 -17.71
C PHE A 118 3.50 -8.37 -16.94
N LEU A 119 3.11 -8.16 -15.68
CA LEU A 119 2.46 -9.18 -14.85
C LEU A 119 1.10 -9.62 -15.40
N CYS A 120 0.35 -8.69 -16.01
CA CYS A 120 -0.92 -8.99 -16.67
C CYS A 120 -0.76 -9.58 -18.08
N SER A 121 0.47 -9.63 -18.63
CA SER A 121 0.75 -10.20 -19.96
C SER A 121 0.88 -11.73 -19.92
N PRO A 122 0.91 -12.42 -21.08
CA PRO A 122 1.21 -13.85 -21.14
C PRO A 122 2.54 -14.24 -20.49
N ALA A 123 3.52 -13.33 -20.43
CA ALA A 123 4.82 -13.59 -19.79
C ALA A 123 4.71 -13.70 -18.25
N GLY A 124 3.72 -13.01 -17.64
CA GLY A 124 3.45 -13.06 -16.20
C GLY A 124 2.59 -14.25 -15.76
N LYS A 125 2.13 -15.11 -16.69
CA LYS A 125 1.09 -16.14 -16.42
C LYS A 125 1.37 -17.04 -15.23
N THR A 126 2.63 -17.35 -14.95
CA THR A 126 3.03 -18.24 -13.84
C THR A 126 3.69 -17.50 -12.68
N MET A 127 3.66 -16.17 -12.68
CA MET A 127 4.22 -15.34 -11.62
C MET A 127 3.13 -14.97 -10.63
N THR A 128 2.99 -15.76 -9.56
CA THR A 128 1.96 -15.54 -8.53
C THR A 128 2.54 -15.63 -7.12
N GLY A 129 1.89 -15.01 -6.15
CA GLY A 129 2.24 -15.14 -4.72
C GLY A 129 3.62 -14.63 -4.33
N THR A 130 4.30 -13.86 -5.19
CA THR A 130 5.65 -13.35 -4.96
C THR A 130 5.67 -11.83 -4.83
N ALA A 131 6.53 -11.31 -3.96
CA ALA A 131 6.81 -9.88 -3.87
C ALA A 131 7.93 -9.51 -4.85
N ILE A 132 7.67 -8.57 -5.76
CA ILE A 132 8.67 -8.05 -6.70
C ILE A 132 9.07 -6.64 -6.25
N PRO A 133 10.24 -6.47 -5.59
CA PRO A 133 10.65 -5.17 -5.09
C PRO A 133 10.99 -4.21 -6.25
N MET A 134 10.43 -3.00 -6.19
CA MET A 134 10.70 -1.88 -7.12
C MET A 134 11.24 -0.66 -6.35
N ASP A 135 12.31 -0.84 -5.59
CA ASP A 135 12.84 0.15 -4.64
C ASP A 135 14.25 0.64 -4.98
N GLY A 136 14.69 0.44 -6.23
CA GLY A 136 16.04 0.83 -6.65
C GLY A 136 17.18 0.04 -5.97
N GLY A 137 16.89 -1.12 -5.37
CA GLY A 137 17.87 -2.01 -4.77
C GLY A 137 18.06 -1.81 -3.26
N ILE A 138 17.22 -1.02 -2.60
CA ILE A 138 17.32 -0.79 -1.14
C ILE A 138 17.17 -2.10 -0.35
N THR A 139 16.26 -2.98 -0.75
CA THR A 139 15.98 -4.23 -0.03
C THR A 139 17.20 -5.16 0.04
N VAL A 140 18.17 -5.01 -0.85
CA VAL A 140 19.36 -5.89 -0.95
C VAL A 140 20.68 -5.20 -0.62
N SER A 141 20.66 -3.92 -0.23
CA SER A 141 21.85 -3.11 0.08
C SER A 141 22.24 -3.08 1.55
#